data_AF-A0A7W8B448-F1
#
_entry.id   AF-A0A7W8B448-F1
#
_cell.length_a   1.000
_cell.length_b   1.000
_cell.length_c   1.000
_cell.angle_alpha   90.00
_cell.angle_beta   90.00
_cell.angle_gamma   90.00
#
_symmetry.space_group_name_H-M   'P 1'
#
loop_
_entity.id
_entity.type
_entity.pdbx_description
1 polymer ?
#
loop_
_entity_poly.entity_id
_entity_poly.type
_entity_poly.pdbx_seq_one_letter_code
_entity_poly.pdbx_strand_id
1 'polypeptide(L)'
;MRITDEQRRQAEDRIRAAIDRLLRGELPSRGRCDLKTLAAQAGVNRTAFYAKEGRPGPFQHLAEEFTRRRELLQQAGTISDPREAQIAHLKETITDLRRRLADRDAEVEELTDFRQRAISQLAAQHAEITRLRQQPASEPHQRVTALPGPSRTHDHRALLIPE
;
A
#
# COMPACT_ATOMS: atom_id res chain seq x y z
N MET A 1 14.32 -26.87 -48.37
CA MET A 1 14.58 -28.13 -47.66
C MET A 1 13.24 -28.67 -47.17
N ARG A 2 12.72 -29.77 -47.74
CA ARG A 2 11.45 -30.38 -47.30
C ARG A 2 11.75 -31.25 -46.08
N ILE A 3 11.16 -30.90 -44.93
CA ILE A 3 11.19 -31.74 -43.72
C ILE A 3 10.46 -33.04 -44.06
N THR A 4 11.08 -34.19 -43.79
CA THR A 4 10.41 -35.49 -43.97
C THR A 4 9.31 -35.65 -42.93
N ASP A 5 8.27 -36.44 -43.21
CA ASP A 5 7.18 -36.62 -42.23
C ASP A 5 7.68 -37.20 -40.90
N GLU A 6 8.76 -37.97 -40.94
CA GLU A 6 9.45 -38.49 -39.75
C GLU A 6 10.10 -37.35 -38.92
N GLN A 7 10.81 -36.43 -39.57
CA GLN A 7 11.39 -35.25 -38.91
C GLN A 7 10.31 -34.33 -38.34
N ARG A 8 9.13 -34.25 -38.99
CA ARG A 8 7.99 -33.49 -38.48
C ARG A 8 7.46 -34.13 -37.20
N ARG A 9 7.22 -35.44 -37.19
CA ARG A 9 6.76 -36.17 -35.99
C ARG A 9 7.71 -36.01 -34.82
N GLN A 10 9.01 -36.21 -35.05
CA GLN A 10 10.04 -36.03 -34.02
C GLN A 10 10.09 -34.58 -33.48
N ALA A 11 9.82 -33.58 -34.31
CA ALA A 11 9.71 -32.20 -33.85
C ALA A 11 8.44 -31.97 -33.02
N GLU A 12 7.30 -32.52 -33.43
CA GLU A 12 6.06 -32.45 -32.65
C GLU A 12 6.20 -33.12 -31.28
N ASP A 13 6.82 -34.29 -31.20
CA ASP A 13 7.02 -35.01 -29.94
C ASP A 13 7.92 -34.21 -28.99
N ARG A 14 9.00 -33.60 -29.51
CA ARG A 14 9.84 -32.67 -28.74
C ARG A 14 9.06 -31.44 -28.26
N ILE A 15 8.19 -30.89 -29.09
CA ILE A 15 7.34 -29.76 -28.72
C ILE A 15 6.36 -30.16 -27.62
N ARG A 16 5.64 -31.28 -27.74
CA ARG A 16 4.69 -31.77 -26.72
C ARG A 16 5.40 -32.06 -25.39
N ALA A 17 6.56 -32.71 -25.44
CA ALA A 17 7.37 -32.93 -24.23
C ALA A 17 7.86 -31.62 -23.58
N ALA A 18 8.17 -30.60 -24.39
CA ALA A 18 8.52 -29.28 -23.86
C ALA A 18 7.29 -28.53 -23.29
N ILE A 19 6.11 -28.67 -23.91
CA ILE A 19 4.84 -28.14 -23.39
C ILE A 19 4.59 -28.68 -21.98
N ASP A 20 4.63 -30.00 -21.79
CA ASP A 20 4.31 -30.60 -20.50
C ASP A 20 5.29 -30.16 -19.40
N ARG A 21 6.61 -30.08 -19.71
CA ARG A 21 7.61 -29.57 -18.76
C ARG A 21 7.35 -28.11 -18.36
N LEU A 22 7.12 -27.24 -19.33
CA LEU A 22 6.87 -25.82 -19.06
C LEU A 22 5.58 -25.60 -18.25
N LEU A 23 4.51 -26.36 -18.55
CA LEU A 23 3.25 -26.24 -17.83
C LEU A 23 3.33 -26.76 -16.38
N ARG A 24 4.23 -27.72 -16.10
CA ARG A 24 4.59 -28.15 -14.73
C ARG A 24 5.47 -27.16 -13.97
N GLY A 25 5.93 -26.09 -14.62
CA GLY A 25 6.83 -25.11 -14.03
C GLY A 25 8.31 -25.50 -14.05
N GLU A 26 8.69 -26.52 -14.82
CA GLU A 26 10.10 -26.87 -15.07
C GLU A 26 10.72 -25.86 -16.06
N LEU A 27 10.89 -24.63 -15.59
CA LEU A 27 11.39 -23.52 -16.39
C LEU A 27 12.92 -23.47 -16.36
N PRO A 28 13.58 -23.21 -17.51
CA PRO A 28 15.02 -22.95 -17.50
C PRO A 28 15.30 -21.62 -16.79
N SER A 29 16.51 -21.47 -16.23
CA SER A 29 16.93 -20.38 -15.32
C SER A 29 16.70 -18.94 -15.82
N ARG A 30 16.43 -18.73 -17.11
CA ARG A 30 15.99 -17.43 -17.67
C ARG A 30 14.76 -17.50 -18.58
N GLY A 31 14.18 -18.68 -18.83
CA GLY A 31 13.00 -18.83 -19.68
C GLY A 31 11.72 -18.73 -18.87
N ARG A 32 10.61 -18.33 -19.51
CA ARG A 32 9.27 -18.20 -18.93
C ARG A 32 8.37 -19.31 -19.46
N CYS A 33 7.18 -19.46 -18.88
CA CYS A 33 6.14 -20.32 -19.47
C CYS A 33 5.52 -19.65 -20.72
N ASP A 34 6.33 -19.41 -21.76
CA ASP A 34 5.97 -18.69 -22.99
C ASP A 34 6.39 -19.43 -24.27
N LEU A 35 5.81 -19.04 -25.42
CA LEU A 35 6.09 -19.64 -26.73
C LEU A 35 7.56 -19.47 -27.16
N LYS A 36 8.24 -18.44 -26.67
CA LYS A 36 9.66 -18.21 -26.99
C LYS A 36 10.53 -19.27 -26.33
N THR A 37 10.26 -19.57 -25.07
CA THR A 37 10.95 -20.61 -24.30
C THR A 37 10.57 -21.97 -24.82
N LEU A 38 9.31 -22.20 -25.20
CA LEU A 38 8.88 -23.43 -25.85
C LEU A 38 9.68 -23.71 -27.14
N ALA A 39 9.82 -22.72 -28.01
CA ALA A 39 10.61 -22.85 -29.24
C ALA A 39 12.06 -23.23 -28.96
N ALA A 40 12.68 -22.54 -28.00
CA ALA A 40 14.06 -22.80 -27.60
C ALA A 40 14.24 -24.21 -27.01
N GLN A 41 13.33 -24.65 -26.13
CA GLN A 41 13.38 -25.96 -25.48
C GLN A 41 13.08 -27.12 -26.44
N ALA A 42 12.22 -26.90 -27.44
CA ALA A 42 11.91 -27.89 -28.45
C ALA A 42 12.95 -27.93 -29.60
N GLY A 43 13.85 -26.95 -29.67
CA GLY A 43 14.84 -26.83 -30.74
C GLY A 43 14.20 -26.54 -32.11
N VAL A 44 13.14 -25.74 -32.12
CA VAL A 44 12.44 -25.31 -33.36
C VAL A 44 12.50 -23.79 -33.50
N ASN A 45 12.43 -23.29 -34.73
CA ASN A 45 12.34 -21.85 -34.95
C ASN A 45 10.99 -21.34 -34.43
N ARG A 46 11.00 -20.25 -33.66
CA ARG A 46 9.79 -19.62 -33.12
C ARG A 46 8.77 -19.28 -34.22
N THR A 47 9.22 -18.94 -35.43
CA THR A 47 8.32 -18.64 -36.55
C THR A 47 7.46 -19.84 -36.99
N ALA A 48 7.87 -21.07 -36.65
CA ALA A 48 7.14 -22.29 -36.97
C ALA A 48 5.78 -22.40 -36.26
N PHE A 49 5.58 -21.61 -35.20
CA PHE A 49 4.33 -21.52 -34.44
C PHE A 49 3.34 -20.49 -34.98
N TYR A 50 3.75 -19.64 -35.92
CA TYR A 50 2.91 -18.56 -36.43
C TYR A 50 2.55 -18.78 -37.90
N ALA A 51 1.39 -18.27 -38.28
CA ALA A 51 1.02 -18.19 -39.69
C ALA A 51 1.99 -17.26 -40.43
N LYS A 52 2.41 -17.67 -41.63
CA LYS A 52 3.22 -16.86 -42.53
C LYS A 52 2.49 -16.74 -43.86
N GLU A 53 2.25 -15.51 -44.31
CA GLU A 53 1.62 -15.22 -45.61
C GLU A 53 0.27 -15.95 -45.79
N GLY A 54 -0.56 -15.96 -44.74
CA GLY A 54 -1.88 -16.60 -44.77
C GLY A 54 -1.87 -18.14 -44.72
N ARG A 55 -0.70 -18.77 -44.64
CA ARG A 55 -0.56 -20.21 -44.43
C ARG A 55 -0.24 -20.52 -42.97
N PRO A 56 -0.90 -21.52 -42.36
CA PRO A 56 -0.61 -21.88 -40.98
C PRO A 56 0.83 -22.38 -40.85
N GLY A 57 1.46 -22.01 -39.74
CA GLY A 57 2.79 -22.51 -39.41
C GLY A 57 2.77 -24.03 -39.21
N PRO A 58 3.88 -24.75 -39.48
CA PRO A 58 3.91 -26.21 -39.39
C PRO A 58 3.55 -26.74 -37.99
N PHE A 59 3.77 -25.95 -36.94
CA PHE A 59 3.45 -26.32 -35.55
C PHE A 59 2.47 -25.35 -34.89
N GLN A 60 1.74 -24.55 -35.67
CA GLN A 60 0.80 -23.56 -35.13
C GLN A 60 -0.23 -24.18 -34.18
N HIS A 61 -0.77 -25.35 -34.52
CA HIS A 61 -1.73 -26.06 -33.68
C HIS A 61 -1.18 -26.39 -32.29
N LEU A 62 0.12 -26.68 -32.15
CA LEU A 62 0.76 -26.93 -30.85
C LEU A 62 0.95 -25.63 -30.05
N ALA A 63 1.13 -24.49 -30.74
CA ALA A 63 1.15 -23.18 -30.07
C ALA A 63 -0.21 -22.84 -29.47
N GLU A 64 -1.28 -23.11 -30.22
CA GLU A 64 -2.67 -22.94 -29.79
C GLU A 64 -3.01 -23.89 -28.63
N GLU A 65 -2.59 -25.15 -28.72
CA GLU A 65 -2.75 -26.13 -27.63
C GLU A 65 -2.04 -25.66 -26.34
N PHE A 66 -0.76 -25.26 -26.45
CA PHE A 66 0.01 -24.75 -25.32
C PHE A 66 -0.67 -23.54 -24.67
N THR A 67 -1.14 -22.59 -25.49
CA THR A 67 -1.80 -21.37 -25.02
C THR A 67 -3.10 -21.71 -24.28
N ARG A 68 -3.94 -22.56 -24.89
CA ARG A 68 -5.19 -23.02 -24.28
C ARG A 68 -4.95 -23.74 -22.95
N ARG A 69 -3.99 -24.67 -22.90
CA ARG A 69 -3.66 -25.41 -21.68
C ARG A 69 -3.13 -24.48 -20.58
N ARG A 70 -2.29 -23.51 -20.93
CA ARG A 70 -1.79 -22.51 -20.00
C ARG A 70 -2.91 -21.63 -19.43
N GLU A 71 -3.84 -21.20 -20.28
CA GLU A 71 -5.02 -20.42 -19.86
C GLU A 71 -5.91 -21.21 -18.91
N LEU A 72 -6.15 -22.50 -19.19
CA LEU A 72 -6.91 -23.38 -18.29
C LEU A 72 -6.25 -23.52 -16.92
N LEU A 73 -4.92 -23.68 -16.87
CA LEU A 73 -4.18 -23.73 -15.60
C LEU A 73 -4.29 -22.41 -14.83
N GLN A 74 -4.15 -21.27 -15.52
CA GLN A 74 -4.32 -19.95 -14.91
C GLN A 74 -5.74 -19.76 -14.36
N GLN A 75 -6.77 -20.17 -15.11
CA GLN A 75 -8.18 -20.12 -14.67
C GLN A 75 -8.43 -21.04 -13.46
N ALA A 76 -7.74 -22.19 -13.39
CA ALA A 76 -7.76 -23.10 -12.24
C ALA A 76 -6.90 -22.61 -11.05
N GLY A 77 -6.32 -21.41 -11.12
CA GLY A 77 -5.47 -20.84 -10.08
C GLY A 77 -4.08 -21.47 -9.97
N THR A 78 -3.68 -22.31 -10.93
CA THR A 78 -2.34 -22.91 -10.98
C THR A 78 -1.40 -21.97 -11.72
N ILE A 79 -0.42 -21.43 -11.00
CA ILE A 79 0.59 -20.54 -11.57
C ILE A 79 1.76 -21.38 -12.09
N SER A 80 1.84 -21.54 -13.42
CA SER A 80 2.94 -22.28 -14.06
C SER A 80 4.29 -21.56 -14.02
N ASP A 81 4.34 -20.23 -13.88
CA ASP A 81 5.59 -19.47 -13.71
C ASP A 81 5.68 -18.86 -12.30
N PRO A 82 6.55 -19.36 -11.42
CA PRO A 82 6.64 -18.87 -10.04
C PRO A 82 6.96 -17.38 -9.95
N ARG A 83 7.56 -16.77 -10.98
CA ARG A 83 7.81 -15.31 -11.00
C ARG A 83 6.53 -14.51 -11.19
N GLU A 84 5.50 -15.04 -11.83
CA GLU A 84 4.21 -14.35 -11.94
C GLU A 84 3.57 -14.21 -10.55
N ALA A 85 3.62 -15.27 -9.73
CA ALA A 85 3.19 -15.23 -8.34
C ALA A 85 3.99 -14.20 -7.53
N GLN A 86 5.32 -14.19 -7.67
CA GLN A 86 6.19 -13.23 -7.00
C GLN A 86 5.89 -11.78 -7.44
N ILE A 87 5.66 -11.54 -8.73
CA ILE A 87 5.31 -10.21 -9.24
C ILE A 87 3.96 -9.75 -8.67
N ALA A 88 2.96 -10.64 -8.62
CA ALA A 88 1.66 -10.32 -8.04
C ALA A 88 1.79 -9.95 -6.56
N HIS A 89 2.49 -10.77 -5.77
CA HIS A 89 2.74 -10.50 -4.36
C HIS A 89 3.53 -9.20 -4.13
N LEU A 90 4.56 -8.94 -4.94
CA LEU A 90 5.33 -7.69 -4.87
C LEU A 90 4.47 -6.47 -5.19
N LYS A 91 3.56 -6.55 -6.18
CA LYS A 91 2.63 -5.46 -6.50
C LYS A 91 1.66 -5.16 -5.35
N GLU A 92 1.14 -6.22 -4.73
CA GLU A 92 0.28 -6.10 -3.55
C GLU A 92 1.04 -5.43 -2.39
N THR A 93 2.25 -5.92 -2.10
CA THR A 93 3.12 -5.38 -1.05
C THR A 93 3.47 -3.91 -1.31
N ILE A 94 3.81 -3.54 -2.54
CA ILE A 94 4.10 -2.14 -2.91
C ILE A 94 2.86 -1.26 -2.71
N THR A 95 1.67 -1.76 -3.06
CA THR A 95 0.42 -1.03 -2.87
C THR A 95 0.14 -0.80 -1.38
N ASP A 96 0.28 -1.84 -0.55
CA ASP A 96 0.11 -1.72 0.91
C ASP A 96 1.12 -0.76 1.55
N LEU A 97 2.40 -0.88 1.18
CA LEU A 97 3.45 -0.02 1.70
C LEU A 97 3.23 1.45 1.33
N ARG A 98 2.80 1.72 0.09
CA ARG A 98 2.47 3.10 -0.35
C ARG A 98 1.30 3.67 0.43
N ARG A 99 0.25 2.88 0.67
CA ARG A 99 -0.88 3.29 1.50
C ARG A 99 -0.43 3.62 2.92
N ARG A 100 0.33 2.72 3.55
CA ARG A 100 0.84 2.91 4.91
C ARG A 100 1.74 4.14 5.03
N LEU A 101 2.56 4.40 4.01
CA LEU A 101 3.41 5.59 3.96
C LEU A 101 2.56 6.86 3.90
N ALA A 102 1.58 6.93 3.00
CA ALA A 102 0.65 8.06 2.92
C ALA A 102 -0.11 8.30 4.24
N ASP A 103 -0.57 7.23 4.89
CA ASP A 103 -1.25 7.32 6.20
C ASP A 103 -0.31 7.91 7.28
N ARG A 104 0.97 7.54 7.27
CA ARG A 104 1.96 8.09 8.22
C ARG A 104 2.33 9.53 7.90
N ASP A 105 2.48 9.88 6.63
CA ASP A 105 2.79 11.25 6.21
C ASP A 105 1.68 12.20 6.63
N ALA A 106 0.40 11.80 6.47
CA ALA A 106 -0.74 12.57 6.94
C ALA A 106 -0.77 12.75 8.47
N GLU A 107 -0.46 11.69 9.22
CA GLU A 107 -0.37 11.75 10.69
C GLU A 107 0.77 12.67 11.16
N VAL A 108 1.93 12.61 10.48
CA VAL A 108 3.06 13.49 10.77
C VAL A 108 2.72 14.96 10.48
N GLU A 109 2.00 15.23 9.38
CA GLU A 109 1.54 16.57 9.05
C GLU A 109 0.59 17.10 10.13
N GLU A 110 -0.42 16.32 10.53
CA GLU A 110 -1.37 16.69 11.58
C GLU A 110 -0.68 16.97 12.92
N LEU A 111 0.24 16.08 13.34
CA LEU A 111 1.00 16.25 14.58
C LEU A 111 1.92 17.46 14.53
N THR A 112 2.49 17.78 13.36
CA THR A 112 3.34 18.96 13.16
C THR A 112 2.51 20.23 13.29
N ASP A 113 1.35 20.29 12.63
CA ASP A 113 0.42 21.41 12.71
C ASP A 113 -0.13 21.62 14.12
N PHE A 114 -0.47 20.52 14.80
CA PHE A 114 -0.88 20.57 16.20
C PHE A 114 0.23 21.13 17.09
N ARG A 115 1.45 20.59 16.97
CA ARG A 115 2.62 21.06 17.74
C ARG A 115 2.86 22.55 17.52
N GLN A 116 2.80 23.02 16.27
CA GLN A 116 3.02 24.43 15.95
C GLN A 116 1.99 25.32 16.64
N ARG A 117 0.70 24.98 16.53
CA ARG A 117 -0.39 25.72 17.19
C ARG A 117 -0.24 25.74 18.71
N ALA A 118 0.07 24.59 19.32
CA ALA A 118 0.24 24.47 20.76
C ALA A 118 1.40 25.34 21.29
N ILE A 119 2.54 25.34 20.58
CA ILE A 119 3.69 26.19 20.94
C ILE A 119 3.33 27.67 20.83
N SER A 120 2.68 28.09 19.74
CA SER A 120 2.24 29.48 19.58
C SER A 120 1.28 29.92 20.68
N GLN A 121 0.33 29.06 21.05
CA GLN A 121 -0.63 29.35 22.11
C GLN A 121 0.05 29.45 23.49
N LEU A 122 0.95 28.52 23.82
CA LEU A 122 1.72 28.57 25.06
C LEU A 122 2.59 29.83 25.15
N ALA A 123 3.25 30.21 24.05
CA ALA A 123 4.04 31.44 24.00
C ALA A 123 3.18 32.69 24.23
N ALA A 124 2.00 32.76 23.59
CA ALA A 124 1.06 33.87 23.78
C ALA A 124 0.53 33.94 25.23
N GLN A 125 0.15 32.80 25.81
CA GLN A 125 -0.28 32.73 27.20
C GLN A 125 0.83 33.13 28.17
N HIS A 126 2.06 32.68 27.92
CA HIS A 126 3.21 33.05 28.74
C HIS A 126 3.49 34.56 28.69
N ALA A 127 3.45 35.16 27.51
CA ALA A 127 3.61 36.60 27.34
C ALA A 127 2.52 37.38 28.10
N GLU A 128 1.27 36.94 28.03
CA GLU A 128 0.16 37.57 28.72
C GLU A 128 0.27 37.44 30.25
N ILE A 129 0.62 36.26 30.77
CA ILE A 129 0.87 36.07 32.21
C ILE A 129 2.01 36.99 32.67
N THR A 130 3.07 37.12 31.88
CA THR A 130 4.20 38.00 32.19
C THR A 130 3.76 39.46 32.24
N ARG A 131 2.97 39.92 31.26
CA ARG A 131 2.39 41.26 31.22
C ARG A 131 1.52 41.54 32.45
N LEU A 132 0.58 40.64 32.77
CA LEU A 132 -0.32 40.78 33.93
C LEU A 132 0.44 40.82 35.26
N ARG A 133 1.53 40.06 35.39
CA ARG A 133 2.39 40.08 36.59
C ARG A 133 3.21 41.36 36.75
N GLN A 134 3.52 42.05 35.64
CA GLN A 134 4.31 43.29 35.66
C GLN A 134 3.44 44.54 35.92
N GLN A 135 2.14 44.51 35.58
CA GLN A 135 1.22 45.63 35.84
C GLN A 135 1.16 46.11 37.31
N PRO A 136 1.11 45.24 38.35
CA PRO A 136 1.10 45.70 39.74
C PRO A 136 2.45 46.29 40.22
N ALA A 137 3.53 46.15 39.46
CA ALA A 137 4.82 46.77 39.77
C ALA A 137 4.96 48.20 39.22
N SER A 138 4.07 48.62 38.31
CA SER A 138 4.17 49.91 37.59
C SER A 138 3.09 50.93 37.95
N GLU A 139 2.01 50.53 38.64
CA GLU A 139 0.98 51.46 39.15
C GLU A 139 1.04 51.60 40.67
N PRO A 140 1.32 52.79 41.25
CA PRO A 140 1.35 52.98 42.70
C PRO A 140 -0.02 52.87 43.39
N HIS A 141 -1.14 52.76 42.67
CA HIS A 141 -2.49 52.96 43.25
C HIS A 141 -3.59 52.09 42.62
N GLN A 142 -3.53 50.76 42.71
CA GLN A 142 -4.75 49.96 42.74
C GLN A 142 -4.99 49.49 44.17
N ARG A 143 -5.83 50.25 44.89
CA ARG A 143 -6.36 49.87 46.20
C ARG A 143 -7.19 48.60 46.04
N VAL A 144 -6.56 47.45 46.25
CA VAL A 144 -7.26 46.19 46.49
C VAL A 144 -8.00 46.36 47.82
N THR A 145 -9.29 46.65 47.74
CA THR A 145 -10.13 46.83 48.93
C THR A 145 -10.54 45.44 49.39
N ALA A 146 -10.11 45.03 50.59
CA ALA A 146 -10.55 43.78 51.17
C ALA A 146 -12.07 43.81 51.36
N LEU A 147 -12.77 42.78 50.89
CA LEU A 147 -14.21 42.63 51.09
C LEU A 147 -14.50 42.60 52.61
N PRO A 148 -15.42 43.45 53.11
CA PRO A 148 -15.73 43.50 54.53
C PRO A 148 -16.30 42.15 54.99
N GLY A 149 -15.67 41.57 56.01
CA GLY A 149 -16.17 40.35 56.66
C GLY A 149 -17.55 40.59 57.29
N PRO A 150 -18.38 39.54 57.42
CA PRO A 150 -19.76 39.69 57.89
C PRO A 150 -19.80 40.24 59.32
N SER A 151 -20.34 41.46 59.47
CA SER A 151 -20.63 42.08 60.76
C SER A 151 -21.69 41.25 61.50
N ARG A 152 -21.27 40.55 62.56
CA ARG A 152 -22.21 39.99 63.54
C ARG A 152 -22.72 41.13 64.43
N THR A 153 -23.83 41.74 64.03
CA THR A 153 -24.69 42.51 64.92
C THR A 153 -25.91 41.67 65.25
N HIS A 154 -25.94 41.11 66.46
CA HIS A 154 -27.18 40.71 67.12
C HIS A 154 -27.33 41.59 68.35
N ASP A 155 -28.00 42.71 68.16
CA ASP A 155 -28.58 43.52 69.21
C ASP A 155 -30.00 42.99 69.41
N HIS A 156 -30.22 42.19 70.46
CA HIS A 156 -31.55 41.77 70.88
C HIS A 156 -31.94 42.58 72.12
N ARG A 157 -32.60 43.70 71.87
CA ARG A 157 -33.30 44.49 72.88
C ARG A 157 -34.81 44.42 72.62
N ALA A 158 -35.50 43.53 73.34
CA ALA A 158 -36.95 43.53 73.64
C ALA A 158 -37.16 42.44 74.72
N LEU A 159 -37.80 42.59 75.87
CA LEU A 159 -39.04 43.31 76.20
C LEU A 159 -39.07 43.69 77.69
N LEU A 160 -39.66 44.85 77.98
CA LEU A 160 -40.35 45.14 79.23
C LEU A 160 -41.68 44.37 79.25
N ILE A 161 -42.02 43.74 80.38
CA ILE A 161 -43.39 43.42 80.79
C ILE A 161 -43.51 43.84 82.27
N PRO A 162 -44.49 44.67 82.66
CA PRO A 162 -44.76 44.97 84.07
C PRO A 162 -45.84 44.05 84.67
N GLU A 163 -45.75 43.93 86.00
CA GLU A 163 -46.65 43.32 87.02
C GLU A 163 -47.00 41.83 86.89
#